data_AF-A0A4T0DZK1-F1
#
_entry.id   AF-A0A4T0DZK1-F1
#
_cell.length_a   1.000
_cell.length_b   1.000
_cell.length_c   1.000
_cell.angle_alpha   90.00
_cell.angle_beta   90.00
_cell.angle_gamma   90.00
#
_symmetry.space_group_name_H-M   'P 1'
#
loop_
_entity.id
_entity.type
_entity.pdbx_description
1 polymer ?
#
loop_
_entity_poly.entity_id
_entity_poly.type
_entity_poly.pdbx_seq_one_letter_code
_entity_poly.pdbx_strand_id
1 'polypeptide(L)'
;MEAGGLGIGAVALAGLFNNVVDSYGYVRLGKQYARDFETSQAKLDLSRLQLSRWGEALGLASITETTQLPTALGSSDEMKKAKNALGNIFNLLDDAQHLSKRYEQRESGDAVATLNPDDLELHRRVQRIVTQRQRNTGFLKKAAWALYRKNDLENLVEDITDLTAQLVNLFPATKQRQQELSTAELNALGDERLLFIKNIADDQDPLA
;
A
#
# COMPACT_ATOMS: atom_id res chain seq x y z
N MET A 1 19.32 -6.79 29.03
CA MET A 1 17.89 -7.16 29.12
C MET A 1 17.07 -6.00 28.56
N GLU A 2 16.58 -6.09 27.32
CA GLU A 2 15.58 -5.17 26.74
C GLU A 2 14.61 -5.90 25.79
N ALA A 3 14.29 -7.17 26.08
CA ALA A 3 13.40 -7.96 25.24
C ALA A 3 11.95 -7.45 25.24
N GLY A 4 11.54 -6.69 26.26
CA GLY A 4 10.17 -6.17 26.38
C GLY A 4 9.87 -4.94 25.50
N GLY A 5 10.83 -4.03 25.32
CA GLY A 5 10.62 -2.79 24.56
C GLY A 5 10.54 -3.00 23.04
N LEU A 6 11.33 -3.94 22.53
CA LEU A 6 11.32 -4.32 21.11
C LEU A 6 10.00 -4.98 20.73
N GLY A 7 9.50 -5.91 21.56
CA GLY A 7 8.21 -6.61 21.39
C GLY A 7 7.05 -5.65 21.13
N ILE A 8 6.89 -4.66 22.01
CA ILE A 8 5.83 -3.65 21.93
C ILE A 8 5.99 -2.78 20.67
N GLY A 9 7.22 -2.42 20.31
CA GLY A 9 7.51 -1.60 19.13
C GLY A 9 7.11 -2.26 17.81
N ALA A 10 7.39 -3.55 17.65
CA ALA A 10 7.09 -4.26 16.41
C ALA A 10 5.63 -4.70 16.28
N VAL A 11 4.91 -4.96 17.38
CA VAL A 11 3.43 -5.10 17.34
C VAL A 11 2.78 -3.80 16.88
N ALA A 12 3.23 -2.66 17.39
CA ALA A 12 2.73 -1.35 16.96
C ALA A 12 3.03 -1.07 15.48
N LEU A 13 4.23 -1.44 15.01
CA LEU A 13 4.62 -1.33 13.60
C LEU A 13 3.74 -2.21 12.70
N ALA A 14 3.53 -3.47 13.08
CA ALA A 14 2.69 -4.41 12.34
C ALA A 14 1.24 -3.93 12.27
N GLY A 15 0.68 -3.44 13.38
CA GLY A 15 -0.68 -2.86 13.41
C GLY A 15 -0.82 -1.67 12.46
N LEU A 16 0.15 -0.75 12.47
CA LEU A 16 0.16 0.41 11.58
C LEU A 16 0.32 0.00 10.11
N PHE A 17 1.26 -0.90 9.80
CA PHE A 17 1.45 -1.48 8.47
C PHE A 17 0.16 -2.08 7.92
N ASN A 18 -0.48 -2.93 8.72
CA ASN A 18 -1.72 -3.60 8.37
C ASN A 18 -2.83 -2.58 8.06
N ASN A 19 -2.95 -1.53 8.90
CA ASN A 19 -3.92 -0.46 8.71
C ASN A 19 -3.66 0.34 7.41
N VAL A 20 -2.40 0.64 7.10
CA VAL A 20 -2.01 1.34 5.87
C VAL A 20 -2.36 0.50 4.65
N VAL A 21 -1.92 -0.75 4.57
CA VAL A 21 -2.17 -1.62 3.40
C VAL A 21 -3.66 -1.87 3.17
N ASP A 22 -4.45 -1.96 4.25
CA ASP A 22 -5.91 -2.04 4.18
C ASP A 22 -6.53 -0.75 3.62
N SER A 23 -6.07 0.44 4.06
CA SER A 23 -6.62 1.73 3.63
C SER A 23 -6.59 1.97 2.11
N TYR A 24 -5.62 1.41 1.37
CA TYR A 24 -5.56 1.52 -0.10
C TYR A 24 -6.77 0.86 -0.79
N GLY A 25 -7.31 -0.22 -0.22
CA GLY A 25 -8.43 -0.95 -0.81
C GLY A 25 -9.73 -0.14 -0.89
N TYR A 26 -9.80 0.98 -0.16
CA TYR A 26 -10.96 1.86 -0.08
C TYR A 26 -10.86 3.09 -0.97
N VAL A 27 -9.69 3.33 -1.59
CA VAL A 27 -9.52 4.44 -2.53
C VAL A 27 -10.29 4.12 -3.81
N ARG A 28 -11.06 5.09 -4.29
CA ARG A 28 -11.78 5.09 -5.57
C ARG A 28 -11.41 6.35 -6.35
N LEU A 29 -11.54 6.31 -7.66
CA LEU A 29 -11.27 7.46 -8.51
C LEU A 29 -12.58 8.03 -9.06
N GLY A 30 -12.73 9.35 -9.02
CA GLY A 30 -13.88 10.02 -9.63
C GLY A 30 -13.95 9.77 -11.13
N LYS A 31 -15.16 9.70 -11.69
CA LYS A 31 -15.43 9.43 -13.12
C LYS A 31 -14.80 10.46 -14.06
N GLN A 32 -14.58 11.68 -13.59
CA GLN A 32 -13.82 12.71 -14.29
C GLN A 32 -12.38 12.27 -14.66
N TYR A 33 -11.84 11.22 -14.02
CA TYR A 33 -10.55 10.62 -14.34
C TYR A 33 -10.59 9.52 -15.38
N ALA A 34 -11.71 9.25 -16.06
CA ALA A 34 -11.83 8.11 -16.96
C ALA A 34 -10.67 7.96 -17.98
N ARG A 35 -10.06 9.07 -18.43
CA ARG A 35 -8.89 9.05 -19.33
C ARG A 35 -7.59 8.57 -18.66
N ASP A 36 -7.33 8.98 -17.43
CA ASP A 36 -6.09 8.66 -16.69
C ASP A 36 -6.30 7.52 -15.67
N PHE A 37 -7.54 7.04 -15.54
CA PHE A 37 -8.01 6.12 -14.51
C PHE A 37 -7.14 4.88 -14.38
N GLU A 38 -6.85 4.25 -15.52
CA GLU A 38 -6.12 3.00 -15.55
C GLU A 38 -4.68 3.16 -15.05
N THR A 39 -4.01 4.24 -15.47
CA THR A 39 -2.64 4.57 -15.06
C THR A 39 -2.58 4.92 -13.58
N SER A 40 -3.46 5.80 -13.10
CA SER A 40 -3.47 6.18 -11.68
C SER A 40 -3.84 5.01 -10.77
N GLN A 41 -4.80 4.17 -11.17
CA GLN A 41 -5.16 2.97 -10.43
C GLN A 41 -4.01 1.96 -10.42
N ALA A 42 -3.32 1.77 -11.55
CA ALA A 42 -2.15 0.90 -11.62
C ALA A 42 -1.03 1.37 -10.69
N LYS A 43 -0.74 2.67 -10.62
CA LYS A 43 0.25 3.24 -9.69
C LYS A 43 -0.11 2.96 -8.22
N LEU A 44 -1.38 3.13 -7.84
CA LEU A 44 -1.85 2.80 -6.49
C LEU A 44 -1.72 1.30 -6.19
N ASP A 45 -2.09 0.45 -7.15
CA ASP A 45 -2.04 -1.00 -7.00
C ASP A 45 -0.60 -1.51 -6.86
N LEU A 46 0.32 -1.01 -7.67
CA LEU A 46 1.73 -1.39 -7.63
C LEU A 46 2.43 -0.90 -6.36
N SER A 47 2.15 0.33 -5.93
CA SER A 47 2.64 0.84 -4.64
C SER A 47 2.13 -0.01 -3.47
N ARG A 48 0.83 -0.36 -3.47
CA ARG A 48 0.27 -1.27 -2.45
C ARG A 48 0.92 -2.65 -2.49
N LEU A 49 1.18 -3.19 -3.69
CA LEU A 49 1.83 -4.48 -3.87
C LEU A 49 3.24 -4.45 -3.29
N GLN A 50 4.03 -3.42 -3.61
CA GLN A 50 5.38 -3.20 -3.08
C GLN A 50 5.38 -3.08 -1.55
N LEU A 51 4.47 -2.28 -0.97
CA LEU A 51 4.35 -2.16 0.47
C LEU A 51 4.00 -3.50 1.12
N SER A 52 3.04 -4.24 0.55
CA SER A 52 2.67 -5.56 1.07
C SER A 52 3.84 -6.57 0.99
N ARG A 53 4.69 -6.45 -0.05
CA ARG A 53 5.89 -7.28 -0.25
C ARG A 53 6.92 -7.00 0.83
N TRP A 54 7.15 -5.73 1.14
CA TRP A 54 8.04 -5.32 2.22
C TRP A 54 7.58 -5.89 3.57
N GLY A 55 6.29 -5.78 3.88
CA GLY A 55 5.75 -6.32 5.13
C GLY A 55 5.83 -7.84 5.22
N GLU A 56 5.60 -8.55 4.11
CA GLU A 56 5.81 -10.01 4.01
C GLU A 56 7.28 -10.39 4.24
N ALA A 57 8.22 -9.64 3.65
CA ALA A 57 9.65 -9.90 3.79
C ALA A 57 10.14 -9.69 5.24
N LEU A 58 9.49 -8.81 6.00
CA LEU A 58 9.72 -8.59 7.44
C LEU A 58 8.88 -9.50 8.34
N GLY A 59 7.95 -10.29 7.78
CA GLY A 59 7.02 -11.12 8.55
C GLY A 59 5.96 -10.34 9.33
N LEU A 60 5.74 -9.05 9.04
CA LEU A 60 4.84 -8.16 9.79
C LEU A 60 3.39 -8.64 9.80
N ALA A 61 2.94 -9.26 8.72
CA ALA A 61 1.56 -9.77 8.60
C ALA A 61 1.25 -10.92 9.58
N SER A 62 2.29 -11.56 10.15
CA SER A 62 2.15 -12.68 11.10
C SER A 62 2.48 -12.30 12.55
N ILE A 63 2.84 -11.05 12.82
CA ILE A 63 3.17 -10.60 14.19
C ILE A 63 1.88 -10.43 14.99
N THR A 64 1.77 -11.20 16.08
CA THR A 64 0.76 -11.07 17.14
C THR A 64 1.43 -10.83 18.50
N GLU A 65 0.67 -10.47 19.53
CA GLU A 65 1.19 -10.26 20.90
C GLU A 65 1.98 -11.45 21.47
N THR A 66 1.79 -12.67 20.92
CA THR A 66 2.44 -13.91 21.38
C THR A 66 3.59 -14.38 20.48
N THR A 67 3.86 -13.68 19.38
CA THR A 67 4.85 -14.12 18.39
C THR A 67 6.22 -13.54 18.69
N GLN A 68 7.26 -14.39 18.68
CA GLN A 68 8.65 -13.90 18.75
C GLN A 68 8.93 -13.02 17.53
N LEU A 69 9.46 -11.83 17.80
CA LEU A 69 9.82 -10.88 16.76
C LEU A 69 10.79 -11.50 15.75
N PRO A 70 10.51 -11.40 14.44
CA PRO A 70 11.44 -11.82 13.42
C PRO A 70 12.81 -11.19 13.65
N THR A 71 13.87 -11.99 13.61
CA THR A 71 15.27 -11.53 13.74
C THR A 71 15.64 -10.48 12.67
N ALA A 72 14.83 -10.35 11.62
CA ALA A 72 14.95 -9.38 10.53
C ALA A 72 14.47 -7.97 10.87
N LEU A 73 13.86 -7.74 12.04
CA LEU A 73 13.51 -6.40 12.48
C LEU A 73 14.81 -5.66 12.80
N GLY A 74 15.13 -4.68 11.96
CA GLY A 74 16.36 -3.91 12.04
C GLY A 74 16.58 -3.21 13.39
N SER A 75 17.58 -2.34 13.43
CA SER A 75 17.87 -1.49 14.59
C SER A 75 16.65 -0.68 15.04
N SER A 76 16.67 -0.25 16.31
CA SER A 76 15.64 0.63 16.89
C SER A 76 15.43 1.92 16.07
N ASP A 77 16.48 2.42 15.41
CA ASP A 77 16.40 3.58 14.52
C ASP A 77 15.65 3.27 13.21
N GLU A 78 15.97 2.14 12.55
CA GLU A 78 15.26 1.69 11.35
C GLU A 78 13.76 1.46 11.62
N MET A 79 13.43 0.85 12.76
CA MET A 79 12.03 0.65 13.17
C MET A 79 11.29 1.98 13.42
N LYS A 80 11.95 2.98 14.01
CA LYS A 80 11.36 4.32 14.20
C LYS A 80 11.12 5.01 12.86
N LYS A 81 12.08 4.95 11.94
CA LYS A 81 11.94 5.50 10.57
C LYS A 81 10.79 4.83 9.82
N ALA A 82 10.70 3.50 9.89
CA ALA A 82 9.59 2.75 9.29
C ALA A 82 8.23 3.15 9.86
N LYS A 83 8.13 3.28 11.19
CA LYS A 83 6.90 3.72 11.86
C LYS A 83 6.50 5.13 11.42
N ASN A 84 7.45 6.05 11.30
CA ASN A 84 7.18 7.41 10.84
C ASN A 84 6.73 7.44 9.38
N ALA A 85 7.39 6.70 8.49
CA ALA A 85 6.99 6.61 7.08
C ALA A 85 5.58 6.03 6.92
N LEU A 86 5.25 4.92 7.60
CA LEU A 86 3.90 4.37 7.59
C LEU A 86 2.86 5.34 8.19
N GLY A 87 3.24 6.07 9.24
CA GLY A 87 2.39 7.10 9.85
C GLY A 87 2.09 8.24 8.86
N ASN A 88 3.08 8.67 8.09
CA ASN A 88 2.90 9.67 7.04
C ASN A 88 1.97 9.17 5.93
N ILE A 89 2.16 7.93 5.45
CA ILE A 89 1.26 7.32 4.45
C ILE A 89 -0.18 7.25 5.00
N PHE A 90 -0.34 6.85 6.27
CA PHE A 90 -1.66 6.81 6.91
C PHE A 90 -2.31 8.20 6.93
N ASN A 91 -1.57 9.23 7.35
CA ASN A 91 -2.09 10.60 7.42
C ASN A 91 -2.47 11.13 6.04
N LEU A 92 -1.67 10.87 4.99
CA LEU A 92 -2.00 11.25 3.61
C LEU A 92 -3.32 10.63 3.14
N LEU A 93 -3.54 9.34 3.43
CA LEU A 93 -4.78 8.65 3.10
C LEU A 93 -5.97 9.19 3.91
N ASP A 94 -5.77 9.52 5.18
CA ASP A 94 -6.81 10.06 6.06
C ASP A 94 -7.22 11.49 5.65
N ASP A 95 -6.25 12.35 5.35
CA ASP A 95 -6.47 13.71 4.84
C ASP A 95 -7.23 13.68 3.50
N ALA A 96 -6.83 12.78 2.60
CA ALA A 96 -7.50 12.57 1.32
C ALA A 96 -8.96 12.09 1.51
N GLN A 97 -9.21 11.19 2.46
CA GLN A 97 -10.57 10.77 2.81
C GLN A 97 -11.39 11.93 3.37
N HIS A 98 -10.81 12.77 4.23
CA HIS A 98 -11.48 13.95 4.75
C HIS A 98 -11.85 14.94 3.65
N LEU A 99 -10.98 15.11 2.65
CA LEU A 99 -11.24 15.94 1.48
C LEU A 99 -12.37 15.36 0.61
N SER A 100 -12.38 14.05 0.37
CA SER A 100 -13.48 13.33 -0.30
C SER A 100 -14.82 13.63 0.36
N LYS A 101 -14.93 13.44 1.67
CA LYS A 101 -16.17 13.66 2.43
C LYS A 101 -16.68 15.10 2.30
N ARG A 102 -15.77 16.08 2.36
CA ARG A 102 -16.13 17.50 2.20
C ARG A 102 -16.62 17.82 0.79
N TYR A 103 -16.10 17.14 -0.22
CA TYR A 103 -16.54 17.29 -1.60
C TYR A 103 -17.93 16.67 -1.82
N GLU A 104 -18.15 15.45 -1.33
CA GLU A 104 -19.44 14.74 -1.41
C GLU A 104 -20.58 15.45 -0.68
N GLN A 105 -20.27 16.27 0.33
CA GLN A 105 -21.26 17.10 1.02
C GLN A 105 -21.70 18.32 0.21
N ARG A 106 -20.92 18.75 -0.79
CA ARG A 106 -21.14 19.96 -1.58
C ARG A 106 -21.65 19.65 -2.98
N GLU A 107 -21.19 18.55 -3.54
CA GLU A 107 -21.46 18.13 -4.91
C GLU A 107 -22.41 16.93 -4.94
N SER A 108 -23.10 16.72 -6.07
CA SER A 108 -24.02 15.60 -6.24
C SER A 108 -24.14 15.18 -7.71
N GLY A 109 -24.77 14.04 -7.97
CA GLY A 109 -24.97 13.53 -9.32
C GLY A 109 -23.67 13.03 -9.97
N ASP A 110 -23.43 13.40 -11.23
CA ASP A 110 -22.27 12.91 -12.00
C ASP A 110 -20.92 13.42 -11.45
N ALA A 111 -20.91 14.54 -10.72
CA ALA A 111 -19.70 15.09 -10.09
C ALA A 111 -19.11 14.17 -9.02
N VAL A 112 -19.95 13.36 -8.35
CA VAL A 112 -19.54 12.38 -7.33
C VAL A 112 -19.53 10.94 -7.84
N ALA A 113 -19.76 10.73 -9.15
CA ALA A 113 -19.68 9.41 -9.75
C ALA A 113 -18.23 8.89 -9.68
N THR A 114 -18.09 7.60 -9.41
CA THR A 114 -16.78 6.93 -9.27
C THR A 114 -16.61 5.83 -10.30
N LEU A 115 -15.36 5.50 -10.56
CA LEU A 115 -14.97 4.36 -11.38
C LEU A 115 -14.71 3.17 -10.47
N ASN A 116 -15.11 2.00 -10.92
CA ASN A 116 -14.94 0.78 -10.15
C ASN A 116 -13.58 0.14 -10.48
N PRO A 117 -12.63 0.10 -9.53
CA PRO A 117 -11.31 -0.47 -9.79
C PRO A 117 -11.38 -1.99 -10.01
N ASP A 118 -12.43 -2.66 -9.53
CA ASP A 118 -12.66 -4.09 -9.80
C ASP A 118 -12.87 -4.40 -11.30
N ASP A 119 -13.21 -3.39 -12.12
CA ASP A 119 -13.30 -3.55 -13.57
C ASP A 119 -11.90 -3.73 -14.20
N LEU A 120 -10.85 -3.28 -13.51
CA LEU A 120 -9.46 -3.44 -13.94
C LEU A 120 -8.89 -4.78 -13.48
N GLU A 121 -8.30 -5.51 -14.42
CA GLU A 121 -7.74 -6.82 -14.12
C GLU A 121 -6.52 -6.76 -13.21
N LEU A 122 -5.64 -5.78 -13.41
CA LEU A 122 -4.46 -5.56 -12.55
C LEU A 122 -4.88 -5.39 -11.09
N HIS A 123 -5.88 -4.55 -10.84
CA HIS A 123 -6.43 -4.31 -9.50
C HIS A 123 -6.89 -5.61 -8.85
N ARG A 124 -7.68 -6.43 -9.56
CA ARG A 124 -8.16 -7.72 -9.05
C ARG A 124 -7.02 -8.68 -8.72
N ARG A 125 -5.97 -8.73 -9.55
CA ARG A 125 -4.80 -9.59 -9.31
C ARG A 125 -4.01 -9.11 -8.08
N VAL A 126 -3.73 -7.81 -7.97
CA VAL A 126 -3.07 -7.21 -6.81
C VAL A 126 -3.88 -7.42 -5.54
N GLN A 127 -5.19 -7.14 -5.57
CA GLN A 127 -6.10 -7.36 -4.44
C GLN A 127 -6.03 -8.81 -3.95
N ARG A 128 -5.97 -9.80 -4.85
CA ARG A 128 -5.85 -11.22 -4.49
C ARG A 128 -4.53 -11.51 -3.75
N ILE A 129 -3.40 -11.01 -4.28
CA ILE A 129 -2.07 -11.20 -3.67
C ILE A 129 -2.02 -10.55 -2.28
N VAL A 130 -2.43 -9.29 -2.17
CA VAL A 130 -2.40 -8.54 -0.90
C VAL A 130 -3.32 -9.18 0.13
N THR A 131 -4.55 -9.55 -0.26
CA THR A 131 -5.49 -10.24 0.64
C THR A 131 -4.92 -11.56 1.13
N GLN A 132 -4.16 -12.29 0.29
CA GLN A 132 -3.51 -13.54 0.70
C GLN A 132 -2.43 -13.33 1.76
N ARG A 133 -1.64 -12.25 1.65
CA ARG A 133 -0.63 -11.86 2.65
C ARG A 133 -1.26 -11.43 3.97
N GLN A 134 -2.45 -10.86 3.89
CA GLN A 134 -3.21 -10.31 5.02
C GLN A 134 -4.23 -11.29 5.64
N ARG A 135 -4.22 -12.58 5.31
CA ARG A 135 -5.27 -13.53 5.75
C ARG A 135 -5.42 -13.67 7.26
N ASN A 136 -4.34 -13.40 8.01
CA ASN A 136 -4.32 -13.56 9.47
C ASN A 136 -4.58 -12.25 10.22
N THR A 137 -4.80 -11.14 9.51
CA THR A 137 -4.98 -9.83 10.11
C THR A 137 -6.47 -9.48 10.12
N GLY A 138 -7.06 -9.36 11.31
CA GLY A 138 -8.44 -8.95 11.47
C GLY A 138 -8.61 -7.47 11.15
N PHE A 139 -9.34 -7.14 10.09
CA PHE A 139 -9.66 -5.76 9.74
C PHE A 139 -11.13 -5.43 9.93
N LEU A 140 -11.40 -4.22 10.41
CA LEU A 140 -12.71 -3.61 10.33
C LEU A 140 -12.93 -3.14 8.90
N LYS A 141 -14.08 -3.49 8.31
CA LYS A 141 -14.47 -2.93 7.00
C LYS A 141 -14.56 -1.42 7.11
N LYS A 142 -13.72 -0.70 6.35
CA LYS A 142 -13.85 0.75 6.20
C LYS A 142 -14.81 1.08 5.06
N ALA A 143 -15.30 2.31 5.03
CA ALA A 143 -16.08 2.82 3.91
C ALA A 143 -15.14 3.18 2.76
N ALA A 144 -15.51 2.81 1.53
CA ALA A 144 -14.85 3.30 0.32
C ALA A 144 -15.06 4.82 0.19
N TRP A 145 -14.07 5.52 -0.36
CA TRP A 145 -14.06 6.97 -0.56
C TRP A 145 -13.31 7.30 -1.84
N ALA A 146 -13.55 8.48 -2.42
CA ALA A 146 -13.07 8.77 -3.77
C ALA A 146 -12.28 10.08 -3.88
N LEU A 147 -11.30 10.06 -4.79
CA LEU A 147 -10.56 11.24 -5.19
C LEU A 147 -11.22 11.87 -6.41
N TYR A 148 -11.70 13.09 -6.24
CA TYR A 148 -12.42 13.86 -7.26
C TYR A 148 -11.56 14.95 -7.90
N ARG A 149 -10.31 15.16 -7.50
CA ARG A 149 -9.43 16.14 -8.15
C ARG A 149 -8.13 15.50 -8.59
N LYS A 150 -7.59 16.02 -9.71
CA LYS A 150 -6.49 15.40 -10.43
C LYS A 150 -5.23 15.52 -9.59
N ASN A 151 -4.97 16.75 -9.16
CA ASN A 151 -3.84 17.08 -8.30
C ASN A 151 -3.90 16.31 -6.98
N ASP A 152 -5.09 16.14 -6.37
CA ASP A 152 -5.21 15.38 -5.12
C ASP A 152 -4.80 13.92 -5.30
N LEU A 153 -5.16 13.32 -6.45
CA LEU A 153 -4.76 11.96 -6.80
C LEU A 153 -3.29 11.84 -7.17
N GLU A 154 -2.80 12.70 -8.06
CA GLU A 154 -1.41 12.66 -8.52
C GLU A 154 -0.45 12.87 -7.35
N ASN A 155 -0.71 13.86 -6.50
CA ASN A 155 0.09 14.12 -5.31
C ASN A 155 0.03 12.94 -4.34
N LEU A 156 -1.17 12.41 -4.04
CA LEU A 156 -1.30 11.27 -3.13
C LEU A 156 -0.52 10.06 -3.64
N VAL A 157 -0.63 9.75 -4.93
CA VAL A 157 0.07 8.62 -5.56
C VAL A 157 1.58 8.82 -5.52
N GLU A 158 2.06 10.02 -5.87
CA GLU A 158 3.48 10.37 -5.84
C GLU A 158 4.05 10.25 -4.42
N ASP A 159 3.46 10.95 -3.45
CA ASP A 159 3.89 10.96 -2.05
C ASP A 159 3.93 9.54 -1.46
N ILE A 160 2.89 8.75 -1.73
CA ILE A 160 2.78 7.37 -1.25
C ILE A 160 3.85 6.46 -1.88
N THR A 161 4.10 6.61 -3.18
CA THR A 161 5.11 5.83 -3.89
C THR A 161 6.50 6.15 -3.34
N ASP A 162 6.80 7.43 -3.17
CA ASP A 162 8.08 7.89 -2.63
C ASP A 162 8.31 7.40 -1.19
N LEU A 163 7.29 7.47 -0.34
CA LEU A 163 7.38 6.95 1.03
C LEU A 163 7.56 5.43 1.04
N THR A 164 6.91 4.70 0.14
CA THR A 164 7.03 3.24 0.03
C THR A 164 8.43 2.84 -0.45
N ALA A 165 8.96 3.52 -1.47
CA ALA A 165 10.31 3.30 -1.99
C ALA A 165 11.39 3.60 -0.91
N GLN A 166 11.23 4.69 -0.15
CA GLN A 166 12.12 4.98 0.98
C GLN A 166 12.08 3.86 2.03
N LEU A 167 10.88 3.40 2.37
CA LEU A 167 10.66 2.38 3.38
C LEU A 167 11.22 1.01 2.99
N VAL A 168 11.13 0.63 1.71
CA VAL A 168 11.80 -0.57 1.15
C VAL A 168 13.32 -0.48 1.30
N ASN A 169 13.91 0.70 1.07
CA ASN A 169 15.35 0.93 1.16
C ASN A 169 15.89 0.95 2.61
N LEU A 170 15.03 1.15 3.61
CA LEU A 170 15.43 1.16 5.03
C LEU A 170 15.90 -0.21 5.55
N PHE A 171 15.53 -1.32 4.89
CA PHE A 171 15.82 -2.68 5.37
C PHE A 171 16.61 -3.48 4.33
N PRO A 172 17.92 -3.23 4.16
CA PRO A 172 18.72 -3.91 3.13
C PRO A 172 18.74 -5.43 3.31
N ALA A 173 18.62 -5.92 4.55
CA ALA A 173 18.57 -7.34 4.87
C ALA A 173 17.38 -8.09 4.23
N THR A 174 16.30 -7.37 3.85
CA THR A 174 15.14 -7.99 3.22
C THR A 174 15.19 -7.97 1.69
N LYS A 175 16.20 -7.34 1.07
CA LYS A 175 16.29 -7.19 -0.40
C LYS A 175 16.19 -8.51 -1.15
N GLN A 176 16.93 -9.53 -0.73
CA GLN A 176 16.88 -10.85 -1.38
C GLN A 176 15.47 -11.45 -1.31
N ARG A 177 14.84 -11.39 -0.13
CA ARG A 177 13.48 -11.90 0.04
C ARG A 177 12.46 -11.10 -0.78
N GLN A 178 12.62 -9.79 -0.86
CA GLN A 178 11.80 -8.92 -1.70
C GLN A 178 11.95 -9.25 -3.19
N GLN A 179 13.16 -9.55 -3.68
CA GLN A 179 13.38 -9.97 -5.08
C GLN A 179 12.70 -11.30 -5.42
N GLU A 180 12.78 -12.28 -4.52
CA GLU A 180 12.08 -13.57 -4.68
C GLU A 180 10.56 -13.37 -4.76
N LEU A 181 10.00 -12.55 -3.85
CA LEU A 181 8.57 -12.24 -3.84
C LEU A 181 8.15 -11.45 -5.08
N SER A 182 8.98 -10.49 -5.53
CA SER A 182 8.75 -9.71 -6.76
C SER A 182 8.63 -10.62 -7.98
N THR A 183 9.56 -11.56 -8.13
CA THR A 183 9.53 -12.54 -9.23
C THR A 183 8.27 -13.39 -9.20
N ALA A 184 7.83 -13.84 -8.01
CA ALA A 184 6.60 -14.59 -7.87
C ALA A 184 5.34 -13.76 -8.19
N GLU A 185 5.34 -12.48 -7.83
CA GLU A 185 4.26 -11.54 -8.17
C GLU A 185 4.14 -11.34 -9.67
N LEU A 186 5.25 -11.10 -10.39
CA LEU A 186 5.22 -10.91 -11.84
C LEU A 186 4.59 -12.12 -12.56
N ASN A 187 4.96 -13.33 -12.12
CA ASN A 187 4.37 -14.57 -12.63
C ASN A 187 2.85 -14.64 -12.35
N ALA A 188 2.40 -14.16 -11.18
CA ALA A 188 0.98 -14.11 -10.82
C ALA A 188 0.21 -12.97 -11.54
N LEU A 189 0.90 -11.88 -11.90
CA LEU A 189 0.35 -10.74 -12.64
C LEU A 189 0.18 -11.03 -14.13
N GLY A 190 0.93 -11.98 -14.70
CA GLY A 190 0.75 -12.54 -16.05
C GLY A 190 1.15 -11.63 -17.22
N ASP A 191 1.38 -12.23 -18.40
CA ASP A 191 2.07 -11.64 -19.56
C ASP A 191 1.38 -10.44 -20.24
N GLU A 192 0.06 -10.43 -20.34
CA GLU A 192 -0.67 -9.56 -21.29
C GLU A 192 -0.56 -8.05 -20.99
N ARG A 193 -0.21 -7.67 -19.76
CA ARG A 193 -0.01 -6.27 -19.36
C ARG A 193 1.40 -5.96 -18.89
N LEU A 194 2.35 -6.89 -19.05
CA LEU A 194 3.70 -6.74 -18.51
C LEU A 194 4.40 -5.49 -19.04
N LEU A 195 4.19 -5.06 -20.29
CA LEU A 195 4.85 -3.84 -20.78
C LEU A 195 4.31 -2.56 -20.11
N PHE A 196 2.99 -2.46 -19.93
CA PHE A 196 2.37 -1.34 -19.23
C PHE A 196 2.72 -1.34 -17.74
N ILE A 197 2.62 -2.51 -17.10
CA ILE A 197 2.98 -2.71 -15.69
C ILE A 197 4.47 -2.42 -15.50
N LYS A 198 5.35 -2.93 -16.37
CA LYS A 198 6.79 -2.74 -16.29
C LYS A 198 7.17 -1.27 -16.45
N ASN A 199 6.58 -0.54 -17.39
CA ASN A 199 6.85 0.89 -17.52
C ASN A 199 6.51 1.69 -16.26
N ILE A 200 5.44 1.32 -15.56
CA ILE A 200 5.05 1.96 -14.29
C ILE A 200 5.92 1.44 -13.15
N ALA A 201 6.22 0.13 -13.11
CA ALA A 201 7.03 -0.48 -12.06
C ALA A 201 8.49 -0.04 -12.13
N ASP A 202 9.07 0.20 -13.31
CA ASP A 202 10.46 0.69 -13.45
C ASP A 202 10.64 2.07 -12.79
N ASP A 203 9.58 2.89 -12.79
CA ASP A 203 9.51 4.20 -12.13
C ASP A 203 9.31 4.08 -10.60
N GLN A 204 8.52 3.10 -10.14
CA GLN A 204 8.05 3.01 -8.74
C GLN A 204 8.78 1.97 -7.88
N ASP A 205 9.27 0.89 -8.49
CA ASP A 205 9.82 -0.30 -7.83
C ASP A 205 11.03 -0.82 -8.61
N PRO A 206 12.25 -0.32 -8.32
CA PRO A 206 13.48 -0.73 -9.02
C PRO A 206 13.89 -2.19 -8.75
N LEU A 207 13.10 -2.93 -7.97
CA LEU A 207 13.27 -4.35 -7.66
C LEU A 207 12.25 -5.24 -8.42
N ALA A 208 11.38 -4.64 -9.23
CA ALA A 208 10.44 -5.31 -10.15
C ALA A 208 11.11 -5.77 -11.45
#